data_AF-A0A2M7N3C3-F1
#
_entry.id   AF-A0A2M7N3C3-F1
#
_cell.length_a   1.000
_cell.length_b   1.000
_cell.length_c   1.000
_cell.angle_alpha   90.00
_cell.angle_beta   90.00
_cell.angle_gamma   90.00
#
_symmetry.space_group_name_H-M   'P 1'
#
loop_
_entity.id
_entity.type
_entity.pdbx_description
1 polymer ?
#
loop_
_entity_poly.entity_id
_entity_poly.type
_entity_poly.pdbx_seq_one_letter_code
_entity_poly.pdbx_strand_id
1 'polypeptide(L)'
;NVTLPLAISFFTFTQIAYLVDSYRGEVKEYDLLNYALFVTFFPHLIAGPIIHHKEIMPQFGSLRNLTKQHKNMALGLFLFGIGCSKKVLLADTFARWASAGFDQSQSLNFFEAWFTSLSYTFQIYFDFSGYTDMAIGAALLFNIRLPANFNSPYKSTNIREFWHKWHITLSRFLRDYLYIPLGGNRAGELRTYVNLAITFVLGGLWHGPTWLFVLWGAMHGVAMVVHRLWQTLGLRLNAIAGWLLTFCFINATWVVFRAKDMQDVTKVFMGMLGMNGLILPSRMMETFGYLKAEGVGFGPWLEGINGNGLLPLAILFALTMVLTQKNSTEMWQMEGSWKRLGYGWATMIGLMASLSGLYMFSTSYSEFIYFNF
;
A
#
# COMPACT_ATOMS: atom_id res chain seq x y z
N ASN A 1 -8.53 -24.29 -14.34
CA ASN A 1 -7.96 -22.94 -14.20
C ASN A 1 -8.17 -22.14 -15.47
N VAL A 2 -9.00 -21.10 -15.42
CA VAL A 2 -9.08 -20.10 -16.49
C VAL A 2 -7.92 -19.13 -16.26
N THR A 3 -6.99 -19.05 -17.20
CA THR A 3 -5.92 -18.04 -17.16
C THR A 3 -6.52 -16.69 -17.50
N LEU A 4 -6.70 -15.84 -16.49
CA LEU A 4 -7.13 -14.46 -16.70
C LEU A 4 -5.95 -13.63 -17.23
N PRO A 5 -6.20 -12.64 -18.10
CA PRO A 5 -5.16 -11.72 -18.55
C PRO A 5 -4.54 -11.00 -17.35
N LEU A 6 -3.21 -10.92 -17.35
CA LEU A 6 -2.49 -10.05 -16.43
C LEU A 6 -3.09 -8.64 -16.52
N ALA A 7 -3.29 -7.99 -15.37
CA ALA A 7 -3.84 -6.65 -15.27
C ALA A 7 -5.34 -6.47 -15.55
N ILE A 8 -6.13 -7.54 -15.71
CA ILE A 8 -7.58 -7.45 -16.00
C ILE A 8 -8.31 -6.48 -15.08
N SER A 9 -7.95 -6.49 -13.81
CA SER A 9 -8.51 -5.62 -12.80
C SER A 9 -8.29 -4.12 -13.11
N PHE A 10 -7.05 -3.72 -13.40
CA PHE A 10 -6.69 -2.32 -13.59
C PHE A 10 -7.14 -1.76 -14.94
N PHE A 11 -7.02 -2.51 -16.03
CA PHE A 11 -7.52 -2.01 -17.31
C PHE A 11 -9.06 -1.97 -17.35
N THR A 12 -9.76 -2.82 -16.58
CA THR A 12 -11.22 -2.73 -16.45
C THR A 12 -11.63 -1.40 -15.81
N PHE A 13 -10.93 -0.92 -14.79
CA PHE A 13 -11.18 0.42 -14.25
C PHE A 13 -10.94 1.53 -15.27
N THR A 14 -9.84 1.44 -16.03
CA THR A 14 -9.56 2.40 -17.10
C THR A 14 -10.65 2.43 -18.16
N GLN A 15 -11.20 1.27 -18.52
CA GLN A 15 -12.30 1.15 -19.49
C GLN A 15 -13.62 1.69 -18.93
N ILE A 16 -13.97 1.36 -17.67
CA ILE A 16 -15.17 1.93 -17.01
C ILE A 16 -15.06 3.45 -16.93
N ALA A 17 -13.90 3.96 -16.51
CA ALA A 17 -13.63 5.40 -16.45
C ALA A 17 -13.82 6.04 -17.83
N TYR A 18 -13.24 5.47 -18.88
CA TYR A 18 -13.40 5.96 -20.24
C TYR A 18 -14.87 5.99 -20.70
N LEU A 19 -15.62 4.91 -20.48
CA LEU A 19 -17.03 4.82 -20.87
C LEU A 19 -17.91 5.84 -20.14
N VAL A 20 -17.71 6.01 -18.83
CA VAL A 20 -18.47 6.98 -18.04
C VAL A 20 -18.09 8.41 -18.39
N ASP A 21 -16.79 8.70 -18.56
CA ASP A 21 -16.31 10.04 -18.95
C ASP A 21 -16.79 10.39 -20.38
N SER A 22 -16.85 9.41 -21.27
CA SER A 22 -17.45 9.54 -22.62
C SER A 22 -18.94 9.87 -22.55
N TYR A 23 -19.71 9.12 -21.75
CA TYR A 23 -21.14 9.40 -21.53
C TYR A 23 -21.39 10.80 -20.94
N ARG A 24 -20.48 11.29 -20.10
CA ARG A 24 -20.53 12.65 -19.52
C ARG A 24 -20.04 13.76 -20.45
N GLY A 25 -19.50 13.43 -21.62
CA GLY A 25 -18.91 14.40 -22.55
C GLY A 25 -17.58 14.98 -22.09
N GLU A 26 -16.88 14.31 -21.16
CA GLU A 26 -15.54 14.73 -20.68
C GLU A 26 -14.41 14.28 -21.61
N VAL A 27 -14.66 13.25 -22.44
CA VAL A 27 -13.76 12.75 -23.48
C VAL A 27 -13.91 13.58 -24.76
N LYS A 28 -12.79 13.93 -25.39
CA LYS A 28 -12.77 14.71 -26.64
C LYS A 28 -12.26 13.91 -27.85
N GLU A 29 -11.45 12.89 -27.61
CA GLU A 29 -10.77 12.08 -28.63
C GLU A 29 -11.35 10.66 -28.59
N TYR A 30 -12.00 10.23 -29.67
CA TYR A 30 -12.76 8.98 -29.74
C TYR A 30 -12.19 7.97 -30.74
N ASP A 31 -11.07 8.27 -31.37
CA ASP A 31 -10.46 7.36 -32.32
C ASP A 31 -9.84 6.14 -31.63
N LEU A 32 -9.82 5.03 -32.37
CA LEU A 32 -9.37 3.74 -31.86
C LEU A 32 -7.90 3.77 -31.44
N LEU A 33 -7.06 4.56 -32.11
CA LEU A 33 -5.63 4.61 -31.83
C LEU A 33 -5.36 5.29 -30.48
N ASN A 34 -5.99 6.44 -30.23
CA ASN A 34 -5.90 7.14 -28.96
C ASN A 34 -6.48 6.32 -27.80
N TYR A 35 -7.61 5.65 -28.04
CA TYR A 35 -8.15 4.70 -27.08
C TYR A 35 -7.19 3.54 -26.77
N ALA A 36 -6.63 2.91 -27.81
CA ALA A 36 -5.67 1.82 -27.66
C ALA A 36 -4.44 2.29 -26.87
N LEU A 37 -3.85 3.43 -27.25
CA LEU A 37 -2.72 4.03 -26.56
C LEU A 37 -3.03 4.31 -25.08
N PHE A 38 -4.20 4.87 -24.78
CA PHE A 38 -4.63 5.15 -23.41
C PHE A 38 -4.75 3.89 -22.55
N VAL A 39 -5.36 2.83 -23.10
CA VAL A 39 -5.56 1.58 -22.37
C VAL A 39 -4.26 0.78 -22.26
N THR A 40 -3.40 0.78 -23.28
CA THR A 40 -2.18 -0.05 -23.34
C THR A 40 -0.91 0.68 -22.94
N PHE A 41 -1.00 1.87 -22.32
CA PHE A 41 0.19 2.59 -21.86
C PHE A 41 0.88 1.82 -20.73
N PHE A 42 1.91 1.04 -21.11
CA PHE A 42 2.53 0.03 -20.26
C PHE A 42 3.00 0.50 -18.87
N PRO A 43 3.47 1.76 -18.64
CA PRO A 43 4.01 2.14 -17.34
C PRO A 43 3.03 1.96 -16.18
N HIS A 44 1.71 2.07 -16.42
CA HIS A 44 0.70 1.88 -15.36
C HIS A 44 -0.13 0.61 -15.53
N LEU A 45 0.09 -0.18 -16.58
CA LEU A 45 -0.88 -1.17 -17.05
C LEU A 45 -1.19 -2.25 -16.00
N ILE A 46 -0.16 -2.80 -15.33
CA ILE A 46 -0.35 -3.98 -14.45
C ILE A 46 -0.99 -3.61 -13.12
N ALA A 47 -0.40 -2.67 -12.38
CA ALA A 47 -0.87 -2.24 -11.06
C ALA A 47 -0.54 -0.77 -10.78
N GLY A 48 -0.46 0.06 -11.84
CA GLY A 48 -0.06 1.44 -11.70
C GLY A 48 -1.18 2.36 -11.22
N PRO A 49 -0.92 3.67 -11.11
CA PRO A 49 -1.94 4.65 -10.78
C PRO A 49 -3.13 4.58 -11.75
N ILE A 50 -4.36 4.58 -11.24
CA ILE A 50 -5.57 4.63 -12.07
C ILE A 50 -5.71 6.04 -12.68
N ILE A 51 -5.67 6.09 -14.00
CA ILE A 51 -5.65 7.33 -14.79
C ILE A 51 -7.04 7.69 -15.32
N HIS A 52 -7.25 8.99 -15.59
CA HIS A 52 -8.42 9.49 -16.32
C HIS A 52 -8.00 10.00 -17.68
N HIS A 53 -8.89 9.81 -18.67
CA HIS A 53 -8.65 10.20 -20.05
C HIS A 53 -8.27 11.69 -20.18
N LYS A 54 -9.00 12.57 -19.49
CA LYS A 54 -8.78 14.02 -19.49
C LYS A 54 -7.41 14.46 -18.96
N GLU A 55 -6.76 13.65 -18.13
CA GLU A 55 -5.45 13.96 -17.53
C GLU A 55 -4.30 13.51 -18.44
N ILE A 56 -4.50 12.44 -19.22
CA ILE A 56 -3.42 11.78 -19.96
C ILE A 56 -3.42 12.14 -21.44
N MET A 57 -4.57 12.16 -22.12
CA MET A 57 -4.61 12.40 -23.57
C MET A 57 -3.98 13.72 -24.02
N PRO A 58 -4.21 14.86 -23.33
CA PRO A 58 -3.54 16.11 -23.69
C PRO A 58 -2.00 16.01 -23.62
N GLN A 59 -1.46 15.09 -22.80
CA GLN A 59 -0.03 14.85 -22.70
C GLN A 59 0.50 14.03 -23.88
N PHE A 60 -0.26 13.07 -24.40
CA PHE A 60 0.13 12.30 -25.60
C PHE A 60 0.13 13.15 -26.87
N GLY A 61 -0.85 14.05 -27.01
CA GLY A 61 -0.91 14.98 -28.16
C GLY A 61 0.09 16.14 -28.11
N SER A 62 0.84 16.30 -27.02
CA SER A 62 1.74 17.46 -26.85
C SER A 62 3.08 17.27 -27.57
N LEU A 63 3.37 18.12 -28.55
CA LEU A 63 4.67 18.15 -29.25
C LEU A 63 5.87 18.35 -28.30
N ARG A 64 5.65 19.02 -27.15
CA ARG A 64 6.68 19.20 -26.13
C ARG A 64 7.16 17.87 -25.55
N ASN A 65 6.29 16.86 -25.51
CA ASN A 65 6.60 15.54 -24.96
C ASN A 65 7.37 14.65 -25.94
N LEU A 66 7.45 15.04 -27.22
CA LEU A 66 8.30 14.36 -28.22
C LEU A 66 9.78 14.72 -28.08
N THR A 67 10.12 15.74 -27.29
CA THR A 67 11.50 16.18 -27.09
C THR A 67 12.16 15.51 -25.88
N LYS A 68 13.49 15.37 -25.92
CA LYS A 68 14.27 14.89 -24.77
C LYS A 68 14.23 15.94 -23.65
N GLN A 69 13.55 15.64 -22.55
CA GLN A 69 13.59 16.48 -21.35
C GLN A 69 14.48 15.83 -20.29
N HIS A 70 15.75 16.23 -20.23
CA HIS A 70 16.73 15.70 -19.28
C HIS A 70 16.26 15.74 -17.81
N LYS A 71 15.46 16.74 -17.44
CA LYS A 71 14.85 16.83 -16.11
C LYS A 71 13.93 15.65 -15.82
N ASN A 72 13.00 15.33 -16.73
CA ASN A 72 12.07 14.22 -16.54
C ASN A 72 12.79 12.88 -16.62
N MET A 73 13.84 12.75 -17.44
CA MET A 73 14.69 11.56 -17.46
C MET A 73 15.37 11.31 -16.12
N ALA A 74 16.03 12.34 -15.56
CA ALA A 74 16.71 12.23 -14.27
C ALA A 74 15.73 11.92 -13.12
N LEU A 75 14.59 12.60 -13.10
CA LEU A 75 13.53 12.36 -12.11
C LEU A 75 12.90 10.97 -12.29
N GLY A 76 12.72 10.53 -13.54
CA GLY A 76 12.20 9.21 -13.87
C GLY A 76 13.11 8.10 -13.35
N LEU A 77 14.41 8.20 -13.63
CA LEU A 77 15.42 7.28 -13.09
C LEU A 77 15.50 7.30 -11.57
N PHE A 78 15.34 8.49 -10.96
CA PHE A 78 15.30 8.62 -9.50
C PHE A 78 14.12 7.86 -8.88
N LEU A 79 12.90 8.11 -9.35
CA LEU A 79 11.71 7.45 -8.84
C LEU A 79 11.75 5.95 -9.09
N PHE A 80 12.22 5.55 -10.27
CA PHE A 80 12.41 4.14 -10.60
C PHE A 80 13.40 3.47 -9.65
N GLY A 81 14.56 4.08 -9.41
CA GLY A 81 15.57 3.56 -8.47
C GLY A 81 15.06 3.43 -7.04
N ILE A 82 14.36 4.46 -6.52
CA ILE A 82 13.72 4.38 -5.20
C ILE A 82 12.67 3.25 -5.17
N GLY A 83 11.85 3.15 -6.21
CA GLY A 83 10.82 2.14 -6.30
C GLY A 83 11.38 0.73 -6.29
N CYS A 84 12.44 0.47 -7.08
CA CYS A 84 13.18 -0.78 -7.05
C CYS A 84 13.72 -1.10 -5.65
N SER A 85 14.33 -0.13 -4.97
CA SER A 85 14.90 -0.36 -3.65
C SER A 85 13.84 -0.62 -2.58
N LYS A 86 12.69 0.07 -2.62
CA LYS A 86 11.56 -0.24 -1.74
C LYS A 86 11.09 -1.68 -1.94
N LYS A 87 10.95 -2.11 -3.19
CA LYS A 87 10.53 -3.47 -3.52
C LYS A 87 11.56 -4.51 -3.04
N VAL A 88 12.77 -4.41 -3.57
CA VAL A 88 13.79 -5.45 -3.48
C VAL A 88 14.45 -5.50 -2.10
N LEU A 89 14.78 -4.33 -1.51
CA LEU A 89 15.52 -4.30 -0.23
C LEU A 89 14.59 -4.38 0.98
N LEU A 90 13.42 -3.72 0.92
CA LEU A 90 12.50 -3.63 2.05
C LEU A 90 11.36 -4.65 1.94
N ALA A 91 10.56 -4.58 0.88
CA ALA A 91 9.34 -5.38 0.78
C ALA A 91 9.64 -6.89 0.77
N ASP A 92 10.58 -7.33 -0.07
CA ASP A 92 10.96 -8.75 -0.17
C ASP A 92 11.65 -9.25 1.12
N THR A 93 12.27 -8.35 1.90
CA THR A 93 12.77 -8.69 3.24
C THR A 93 11.65 -8.95 4.23
N PHE A 94 10.65 -8.05 4.30
CA PHE A 94 9.50 -8.24 5.19
C PHE A 94 8.58 -9.40 4.76
N ALA A 95 8.51 -9.68 3.45
CA ALA A 95 7.73 -10.78 2.90
C ALA A 95 8.11 -12.13 3.51
N ARG A 96 9.39 -12.38 3.77
CA ARG A 96 9.88 -13.64 4.34
C ARG A 96 9.25 -13.94 5.70
N TRP A 97 9.19 -12.96 6.59
CA TRP A 97 8.59 -13.13 7.93
C TRP A 97 7.06 -13.13 7.88
N ALA A 98 6.47 -12.31 7.00
CA ALA A 98 5.03 -12.31 6.80
C ALA A 98 4.54 -13.67 6.29
N SER A 99 5.14 -14.19 5.22
CA SER A 99 4.77 -15.48 4.63
C SER A 99 5.09 -16.66 5.55
N ALA A 100 6.15 -16.60 6.37
CA ALA A 100 6.39 -17.61 7.38
C ALA A 100 5.23 -17.66 8.41
N GLY A 101 4.83 -16.50 8.95
CA GLY A 101 3.76 -16.44 9.95
C GLY A 101 2.36 -16.76 9.42
N PHE A 102 2.03 -16.28 8.22
CA PHE A 102 0.73 -16.57 7.61
C PHE A 102 0.66 -17.98 7.02
N ASP A 103 1.68 -18.44 6.29
CA ASP A 103 1.55 -19.63 5.46
C ASP A 103 2.21 -20.90 6.04
N GLN A 104 3.19 -20.77 6.94
CA GLN A 104 3.98 -21.91 7.43
C GLN A 104 3.69 -22.23 8.90
N SER A 105 3.51 -21.22 9.75
CA SER A 105 3.26 -21.42 11.17
C SER A 105 1.84 -21.94 11.41
N GLN A 106 1.73 -23.01 12.21
CA GLN A 106 0.44 -23.53 12.69
C GLN A 106 -0.14 -22.69 13.82
N SER A 107 0.72 -22.16 14.69
CA SER A 107 0.38 -21.25 15.79
C SER A 107 1.44 -20.17 15.90
N LEU A 108 1.07 -19.01 16.44
CA LEU A 108 1.98 -17.88 16.66
C LEU A 108 1.90 -17.48 18.12
N ASN A 109 3.06 -17.40 18.79
CA ASN A 109 3.13 -16.78 20.11
C ASN A 109 2.89 -15.25 20.01
N PHE A 110 2.80 -14.58 21.16
CA PHE A 110 2.53 -13.13 21.22
C PHE A 110 3.40 -12.28 20.27
N PHE A 111 4.72 -12.45 20.34
CA PHE A 111 5.63 -11.63 19.54
C PHE A 111 5.63 -12.04 18.07
N GLU A 112 5.56 -13.34 17.79
CA GLU A 112 5.47 -13.86 16.42
C GLU A 112 4.26 -13.30 15.68
N ALA A 113 3.10 -13.23 16.35
CA ALA A 113 1.88 -12.73 15.75
C ALA A 113 1.96 -11.23 15.42
N TRP A 114 2.48 -10.42 16.36
CA TRP A 114 2.70 -8.99 16.12
C TRP A 114 3.71 -8.74 15.00
N PHE A 115 4.84 -9.45 15.00
CA PHE A 115 5.85 -9.26 13.95
C PHE A 115 5.40 -9.80 12.59
N THR A 116 4.59 -10.85 12.54
CA THR A 116 3.96 -11.33 11.30
C THR A 116 3.08 -10.24 10.70
N SER A 117 2.18 -9.68 11.51
CA SER A 117 1.25 -8.62 11.09
C SER A 117 1.97 -7.34 10.67
N LEU A 118 2.96 -6.89 11.46
CA LEU A 118 3.75 -5.69 11.13
C LEU A 118 4.64 -5.91 9.91
N SER A 119 5.21 -7.10 9.73
CA SER A 119 5.98 -7.43 8.52
C SER A 119 5.10 -7.32 7.29
N TYR A 120 3.88 -7.87 7.32
CA TYR A 120 2.96 -7.71 6.20
C TYR A 120 2.56 -6.24 5.97
N THR A 121 2.36 -5.46 7.03
CA THR A 121 2.06 -4.02 6.95
C THR A 121 3.14 -3.24 6.21
N PHE A 122 4.41 -3.55 6.43
CA PHE A 122 5.51 -2.93 5.71
C PHE A 122 5.71 -3.53 4.31
N GLN A 123 5.55 -4.84 4.16
CA GLN A 123 5.61 -5.52 2.86
C GLN A 123 4.62 -4.88 1.88
N ILE A 124 3.32 -4.82 2.23
CA ILE A 124 2.28 -4.28 1.35
C ILE A 124 2.54 -2.82 0.97
N TYR A 125 3.03 -2.01 1.92
CA TYR A 125 3.32 -0.60 1.64
C TYR A 125 4.54 -0.42 0.74
N PHE A 126 5.66 -1.09 1.02
CA PHE A 126 6.88 -0.91 0.23
C PHE A 126 6.80 -1.58 -1.14
N ASP A 127 6.12 -2.72 -1.25
CA ASP A 127 5.89 -3.38 -2.52
C ASP A 127 5.06 -2.47 -3.43
N PHE A 128 3.89 -2.07 -2.94
CA PHE A 128 2.94 -1.33 -3.77
C PHE A 128 3.38 0.11 -4.02
N SER A 129 3.87 0.83 -3.01
CA SER A 129 4.40 2.17 -3.23
C SER A 129 5.64 2.13 -4.13
N GLY A 130 6.50 1.12 -3.98
CA GLY A 130 7.66 0.92 -4.85
C GLY A 130 7.27 0.67 -6.31
N TYR A 131 6.26 -0.18 -6.54
CA TYR A 131 5.69 -0.39 -7.88
C TYR A 131 5.18 0.92 -8.49
N THR A 132 4.42 1.71 -7.74
CA THR A 132 3.87 2.97 -8.27
C THR A 132 4.95 4.02 -8.52
N ASP A 133 6.02 4.05 -7.73
CA ASP A 133 7.18 4.92 -8.00
C ASP A 133 7.89 4.51 -9.29
N MET A 134 8.05 3.20 -9.54
CA MET A 134 8.58 2.69 -10.81
C MET A 134 7.68 3.06 -11.99
N ALA A 135 6.36 2.91 -11.85
CA ALA A 135 5.38 3.29 -12.87
C ALA A 135 5.46 4.78 -13.24
N ILE A 136 5.46 5.66 -12.22
CA ILE A 136 5.60 7.12 -12.42
C ILE A 136 6.97 7.43 -13.03
N GLY A 137 8.03 6.78 -12.53
CA GLY A 137 9.38 6.96 -13.04
C GLY A 137 9.52 6.61 -14.52
N ALA A 138 8.96 5.47 -14.92
CA ALA A 138 8.94 5.02 -16.32
C ALA A 138 8.11 5.97 -17.21
N ALA A 139 6.94 6.42 -16.76
CA ALA A 139 6.13 7.36 -17.52
C ALA A 139 6.83 8.71 -17.74
N LEU A 140 7.59 9.19 -16.76
CA LEU A 140 8.38 10.41 -16.89
C LEU A 140 9.48 10.31 -17.96
N LEU A 141 10.01 9.12 -18.25
CA LEU A 141 10.94 8.92 -19.36
C LEU A 141 10.30 9.24 -20.72
N PHE A 142 8.97 9.13 -20.81
CA PHE A 142 8.15 9.52 -21.97
C PHE A 142 7.56 10.93 -21.82
N ASN A 143 8.00 11.71 -20.83
CA ASN A 143 7.45 13.03 -20.47
C ASN A 143 5.97 13.00 -20.05
N ILE A 144 5.45 11.83 -19.64
CA ILE A 144 4.08 11.67 -19.16
C ILE A 144 4.07 11.67 -17.64
N ARG A 145 3.22 12.51 -17.06
CA ARG A 145 3.04 12.63 -15.61
C ARG A 145 1.83 11.83 -15.19
N LEU A 146 2.08 10.73 -14.49
CA LEU A 146 1.04 9.94 -13.81
C LEU A 146 0.74 10.53 -12.42
N PRO A 147 -0.50 10.38 -11.91
CA PRO A 147 -0.85 10.83 -10.57
C PRO A 147 -0.14 10.00 -9.49
N ALA A 148 0.18 10.63 -8.36
CA ALA A 148 0.73 9.94 -7.19
C ALA A 148 -0.31 8.99 -6.57
N ASN A 149 0.13 7.80 -6.15
CA ASN A 149 -0.74 6.82 -5.52
C ASN A 149 -0.56 6.73 -3.99
N PHE A 150 0.57 7.20 -3.47
CA PHE A 150 0.90 7.15 -2.04
C PHE A 150 1.50 8.46 -1.53
N ASN A 151 1.12 8.84 -0.30
CA ASN A 151 1.69 10.01 0.38
C ASN A 151 1.78 9.81 1.90
N SER A 152 2.73 8.99 2.37
CA SER A 152 2.95 8.71 3.81
C SER A 152 1.68 8.28 4.58
N PRO A 153 0.96 7.23 4.12
CA PRO A 153 -0.32 6.82 4.72
C PRO A 153 -0.21 6.43 6.20
N TYR A 154 0.90 5.84 6.63
CA TYR A 154 1.10 5.45 8.03
C TYR A 154 1.43 6.61 8.97
N LYS A 155 1.51 7.86 8.47
CA LYS A 155 1.53 9.07 9.31
C LYS A 155 0.12 9.58 9.66
N SER A 156 -0.93 8.93 9.16
CA SER A 156 -2.30 9.42 9.30
C SER A 156 -2.80 9.30 10.74
N THR A 157 -3.48 10.34 11.20
CA THR A 157 -4.04 10.44 12.56
C THR A 157 -5.50 10.00 12.64
N ASN A 158 -6.11 9.72 11.48
CA ASN A 158 -7.48 9.24 11.35
C ASN A 158 -7.66 8.47 10.04
N ILE A 159 -8.73 7.67 9.96
CA ILE A 159 -9.03 6.80 8.83
C ILE A 159 -9.29 7.55 7.51
N ARG A 160 -9.91 8.74 7.57
CA ARG A 160 -10.15 9.56 6.38
C ARG A 160 -8.83 10.05 5.79
N GLU A 161 -7.93 10.53 6.63
CA GLU A 161 -6.58 10.96 6.23
C GLU A 161 -5.80 9.79 5.61
N PHE A 162 -5.92 8.59 6.18
CA PHE A 162 -5.31 7.39 5.62
C PHE A 162 -5.75 7.14 4.17
N TRP A 163 -7.06 7.14 3.89
CA TRP A 163 -7.59 6.91 2.54
C TRP A 163 -7.30 8.05 1.54
N HIS A 164 -6.96 9.24 2.03
CA HIS A 164 -6.43 10.33 1.19
C HIS A 164 -4.94 10.19 0.86
N LYS A 165 -4.24 9.26 1.51
CA LYS A 165 -2.78 9.04 1.37
C LYS A 165 -2.42 7.63 0.90
N TRP A 166 -3.33 6.67 1.02
CA TRP A 166 -3.22 5.28 0.58
C TRP A 166 -4.00 5.07 -0.71
N HIS A 167 -3.37 4.44 -1.70
CA HIS A 167 -3.96 4.11 -3.01
C HIS A 167 -4.87 5.23 -3.56
N ILE A 168 -4.33 6.45 -3.60
CA ILE A 168 -5.07 7.70 -3.85
C ILE A 168 -5.90 7.63 -5.13
N THR A 169 -5.38 6.99 -6.17
CA THR A 169 -6.08 6.86 -7.46
C THR A 169 -7.28 5.92 -7.41
N LEU A 170 -7.23 4.85 -6.60
CA LEU A 170 -8.39 4.00 -6.33
C LEU A 170 -9.42 4.74 -5.49
N SER A 171 -9.00 5.45 -4.44
CA SER A 171 -9.89 6.29 -3.65
C SER A 171 -10.62 7.33 -4.52
N ARG A 172 -9.91 7.93 -5.48
CA ARG A 172 -10.49 8.84 -6.48
C ARG A 172 -11.50 8.11 -7.36
N PHE A 173 -11.15 6.95 -7.91
CA PHE A 173 -12.03 6.15 -8.74
C PHE A 173 -13.33 5.79 -8.00
N LEU A 174 -13.22 5.19 -6.81
CA LEU A 174 -14.36 4.81 -5.97
C LEU A 174 -15.22 6.03 -5.62
N ARG A 175 -14.62 7.20 -5.38
CA ARG A 175 -15.39 8.42 -5.14
C ARG A 175 -16.18 8.86 -6.38
N ASP A 176 -15.51 8.97 -7.53
CA ASP A 176 -16.05 9.65 -8.71
C ASP A 176 -16.99 8.78 -9.56
N TYR A 177 -16.79 7.45 -9.52
CA TYR A 177 -17.56 6.48 -10.31
C TYR A 177 -18.50 5.60 -9.50
N LEU A 178 -18.41 5.60 -8.16
CA LEU A 178 -19.29 4.80 -7.31
C LEU A 178 -20.00 5.68 -6.27
N TYR A 179 -19.26 6.33 -5.38
CA TYR A 179 -19.83 7.08 -4.26
C TYR A 179 -20.71 8.27 -4.69
N ILE A 180 -20.20 9.12 -5.59
CA ILE A 180 -20.93 10.30 -6.09
C ILE A 180 -22.19 9.86 -6.88
N PRO A 181 -22.12 8.90 -7.81
CA PRO A 181 -23.31 8.36 -8.49
C PRO A 181 -24.37 7.76 -7.55
N LEU A 182 -23.99 7.17 -6.42
CA LEU A 182 -24.93 6.68 -5.40
C LEU A 182 -25.67 7.81 -4.63
N GLY A 183 -25.35 9.06 -4.93
CA GLY A 183 -25.92 10.26 -4.31
C GLY A 183 -24.96 11.00 -3.38
N GLY A 184 -23.77 10.45 -3.12
CA GLY A 184 -22.76 11.03 -2.23
C GLY A 184 -23.37 11.44 -0.88
N ASN A 185 -23.22 12.72 -0.54
CA ASN A 185 -23.75 13.33 0.70
C ASN A 185 -25.13 14.01 0.52
N ARG A 186 -25.76 13.91 -0.65
CA ARG A 186 -26.90 14.78 -1.02
C ARG A 186 -28.25 14.33 -0.45
N ALA A 187 -28.37 13.07 -0.04
CA ALA A 187 -29.63 12.44 0.38
C ALA A 187 -29.72 12.19 1.90
N GLY A 188 -29.08 13.06 2.69
CA GLY A 188 -29.09 13.00 4.16
C GLY A 188 -28.06 12.05 4.77
N GLU A 189 -27.98 12.08 6.11
CA GLU A 189 -26.94 11.40 6.89
C GLU A 189 -26.99 9.87 6.74
N LEU A 190 -28.17 9.27 6.89
CA LEU A 190 -28.34 7.82 6.78
C LEU A 190 -27.91 7.31 5.41
N ARG A 191 -28.34 7.97 4.33
CA ARG A 191 -27.95 7.58 2.97
C ARG A 191 -26.46 7.75 2.73
N THR A 192 -25.85 8.76 3.33
CA THR A 192 -24.39 8.97 3.27
C THR A 192 -23.64 7.81 3.90
N TYR A 193 -24.07 7.33 5.08
CA TYR A 193 -23.44 6.16 5.73
C TYR A 193 -23.61 4.88 4.92
N VAL A 194 -24.81 4.66 4.35
CA VAL A 194 -25.07 3.53 3.45
C VAL A 194 -24.18 3.60 2.20
N ASN A 195 -24.07 4.77 1.57
CA ASN A 195 -23.24 4.98 0.40
C ASN A 195 -21.74 4.72 0.70
N LEU A 196 -21.26 5.15 1.86
CA LEU A 196 -19.89 4.86 2.33
C LEU A 196 -19.69 3.35 2.51
N ALA A 197 -20.58 2.68 3.23
CA ALA A 197 -20.50 1.24 3.46
C ALA A 197 -20.50 0.45 2.14
N ILE A 198 -21.41 0.78 1.22
CA ILE A 198 -21.48 0.15 -0.11
C ILE A 198 -20.18 0.38 -0.88
N THR A 199 -19.63 1.60 -0.85
CA THR A 199 -18.40 1.93 -1.58
C THR A 199 -17.21 1.12 -1.09
N PHE A 200 -17.04 0.95 0.22
CA PHE A 200 -15.95 0.14 0.77
C PHE A 200 -16.16 -1.36 0.61
N VAL A 201 -17.40 -1.86 0.73
CA VAL A 201 -17.69 -3.29 0.50
C VAL A 201 -17.46 -3.67 -0.96
N LEU A 202 -17.89 -2.85 -1.91
CA LEU A 202 -17.63 -3.06 -3.33
C LEU A 202 -16.13 -2.89 -3.65
N GLY A 203 -15.45 -1.94 -3.01
CA GLY A 203 -13.99 -1.81 -3.09
C GLY A 203 -13.26 -3.05 -2.54
N GLY A 204 -13.77 -3.66 -1.47
CA GLY A 204 -13.32 -4.95 -0.96
C GLY A 204 -13.52 -6.06 -1.99
N LEU A 205 -14.75 -6.25 -2.50
CA LEU A 205 -15.07 -7.25 -3.52
C LEU A 205 -14.19 -7.15 -4.78
N TRP A 206 -13.74 -5.95 -5.13
CA TRP A 206 -12.81 -5.75 -6.24
C TRP A 206 -11.43 -6.41 -6.01
N HIS A 207 -10.96 -6.48 -4.75
CA HIS A 207 -9.65 -7.06 -4.45
C HIS A 207 -9.57 -8.58 -4.64
N GLY A 208 -10.69 -9.28 -4.56
CA GLY A 208 -10.74 -10.72 -4.83
C GLY A 208 -12.05 -11.37 -4.40
N PRO A 209 -12.24 -12.66 -4.74
CA PRO A 209 -13.51 -13.35 -4.58
C PRO A 209 -13.78 -13.85 -3.15
N THR A 210 -12.84 -13.71 -2.22
CA THR A 210 -12.98 -14.25 -0.85
C THR A 210 -13.85 -13.34 0.02
N TRP A 211 -14.60 -13.94 0.96
CA TRP A 211 -15.37 -13.18 1.96
C TRP A 211 -14.49 -12.34 2.89
N LEU A 212 -13.20 -12.64 2.99
CA LEU A 212 -12.24 -11.84 3.76
C LEU A 212 -12.08 -10.44 3.17
N PHE A 213 -12.12 -10.29 1.85
CA PHE A 213 -12.10 -8.95 1.24
C PHE A 213 -13.39 -8.16 1.47
N VAL A 214 -14.54 -8.84 1.51
CA VAL A 214 -15.80 -8.22 1.92
C VAL A 214 -15.71 -7.74 3.37
N LEU A 215 -15.20 -8.58 4.27
CA LEU A 215 -15.00 -8.25 5.67
C LEU A 215 -14.03 -7.06 5.81
N TRP A 216 -12.91 -7.08 5.09
CA TRP A 216 -11.95 -5.98 5.06
C TRP A 216 -12.62 -4.67 4.60
N GLY A 217 -13.40 -4.71 3.51
CA GLY A 217 -14.18 -3.56 3.03
C GLY A 217 -15.19 -3.08 4.08
N ALA A 218 -15.91 -4.00 4.71
CA ALA A 218 -16.86 -3.66 5.77
C ALA A 218 -16.18 -2.99 6.97
N MET A 219 -15.00 -3.47 7.41
CA MET A 219 -14.23 -2.86 8.48
C MET A 219 -13.89 -1.39 8.17
N HIS A 220 -13.41 -1.10 6.96
CA HIS A 220 -13.11 0.27 6.52
C HIS A 220 -14.37 1.13 6.40
N GLY A 221 -15.47 0.57 5.89
CA GLY A 221 -16.76 1.23 5.83
C GLY A 221 -17.27 1.64 7.21
N VAL A 222 -17.22 0.73 8.19
CA VAL A 222 -17.58 1.00 9.59
C VAL A 222 -16.67 2.07 10.18
N ALA A 223 -15.35 1.97 9.98
CA ALA A 223 -14.40 2.96 10.50
C ALA A 223 -14.67 4.36 9.94
N MET A 224 -15.04 4.49 8.66
CA MET A 224 -15.41 5.78 8.05
C MET A 224 -16.72 6.35 8.61
N VAL A 225 -17.72 5.51 8.86
CA VAL A 225 -18.97 5.91 9.53
C VAL A 225 -18.67 6.38 10.97
N VAL A 226 -17.92 5.59 11.73
CA VAL A 226 -17.51 5.93 13.10
C VAL A 226 -16.73 7.25 13.13
N HIS A 227 -15.78 7.44 12.22
CA HIS A 227 -15.01 8.69 12.12
C HIS A 227 -15.91 9.89 11.83
N ARG A 228 -16.90 9.73 10.95
CA ARG A 228 -17.86 10.80 10.65
C ARG A 228 -18.75 11.12 11.85
N LEU A 229 -19.24 10.11 12.58
CA LEU A 229 -20.00 10.29 13.82
C LEU A 229 -19.15 10.99 14.89
N TRP A 230 -17.90 10.58 15.05
CA TRP A 230 -16.94 11.19 15.97
C TRP A 230 -16.76 12.68 15.70
N GLN A 231 -16.66 13.07 14.42
CA GLN A 231 -16.60 14.48 14.00
C GLN A 231 -17.90 15.23 14.30
N THR A 232 -19.06 14.64 14.04
CA THR A 232 -20.35 15.28 14.34
C THR A 232 -20.59 15.49 15.83
N LEU A 233 -20.06 14.62 16.68
CA LEU A 233 -20.12 14.73 18.14
C LEU A 233 -19.10 15.73 18.72
N GLY A 234 -18.23 16.31 17.89
CA GLY A 234 -17.20 17.26 18.32
C GLY A 234 -16.09 16.63 19.17
N LEU A 235 -15.99 15.31 19.20
CA LEU A 235 -14.98 14.59 19.98
C LEU A 235 -13.59 14.83 19.39
N ARG A 236 -12.60 15.05 20.27
CA ARG A 236 -11.20 15.26 19.87
C ARG A 236 -10.31 14.22 20.52
N LEU A 237 -9.45 13.63 19.71
CA LEU A 237 -8.32 12.80 20.17
C LEU A 237 -7.04 13.60 19.97
N ASN A 238 -6.09 13.46 20.88
CA ASN A 238 -4.76 13.99 20.64
C ASN A 238 -4.10 13.26 19.45
N ALA A 239 -3.14 13.90 18.80
CA ALA A 239 -2.55 13.36 17.56
C ALA A 239 -1.89 11.99 17.76
N ILE A 240 -1.27 11.74 18.91
CA ILE A 240 -0.58 10.47 19.20
C ILE A 240 -1.60 9.33 19.37
N ALA A 241 -2.67 9.56 20.13
CA ALA A 241 -3.73 8.59 20.34
C ALA A 241 -4.51 8.32 19.05
N GLY A 242 -4.82 9.37 18.27
CA GLY A 242 -5.45 9.23 16.96
C GLY A 242 -4.58 8.44 15.98
N TRP A 243 -3.28 8.73 15.96
CA TRP A 243 -2.31 7.97 15.17
C TRP A 243 -2.22 6.52 15.62
N LEU A 244 -2.06 6.24 16.91
CA LEU A 244 -1.96 4.87 17.42
C LEU A 244 -3.22 4.06 17.10
N LEU A 245 -4.40 4.64 17.35
CA LEU A 245 -5.68 4.00 17.03
C LEU A 245 -5.79 3.71 15.54
N THR A 246 -5.43 4.68 14.69
CA THR A 246 -5.48 4.52 13.22
C THR A 246 -4.49 3.45 12.77
N PHE A 247 -3.24 3.50 13.23
CA PHE A 247 -2.21 2.55 12.85
C PHE A 247 -2.55 1.12 13.28
N CYS A 248 -2.99 0.92 14.54
CA CYS A 248 -3.42 -0.39 15.02
C CYS A 248 -4.65 -0.91 14.27
N PHE A 249 -5.63 -0.06 13.97
CA PHE A 249 -6.78 -0.44 13.15
C PHE A 249 -6.34 -0.89 11.75
N ILE A 250 -5.50 -0.08 11.08
CA ILE A 250 -4.99 -0.43 9.75
C ILE A 250 -4.18 -1.73 9.78
N ASN A 251 -3.30 -1.90 10.76
CA ASN A 251 -2.54 -3.14 10.96
C ASN A 251 -3.47 -4.35 11.14
N ALA A 252 -4.53 -4.24 11.95
CA ALA A 252 -5.52 -5.30 12.10
C ALA A 252 -6.28 -5.60 10.79
N THR A 253 -6.64 -4.56 10.00
CA THR A 253 -7.26 -4.80 8.69
C THR A 253 -6.32 -5.53 7.74
N TRP A 254 -5.01 -5.29 7.82
CA TRP A 254 -4.04 -6.00 6.99
C TRP A 254 -3.92 -7.49 7.30
N VAL A 255 -4.20 -7.91 8.53
CA VAL A 255 -4.32 -9.34 8.87
C VAL A 255 -5.45 -9.98 8.06
N VAL A 256 -6.63 -9.35 8.04
CA VAL A 256 -7.79 -9.84 7.28
C VAL A 256 -7.51 -9.83 5.77
N PHE A 257 -6.79 -8.81 5.28
CA PHE A 257 -6.44 -8.69 3.86
C PHE A 257 -5.44 -9.76 3.40
N ARG A 258 -4.49 -10.20 4.26
CA ARG A 258 -3.47 -11.19 3.90
C ARG A 258 -3.87 -12.63 4.13
N ALA A 259 -4.79 -12.88 5.06
CA ALA A 259 -5.22 -14.21 5.41
C ALA A 259 -5.83 -14.96 4.22
N LYS A 260 -5.57 -16.26 4.10
CA LYS A 260 -6.19 -17.10 3.06
C LYS A 260 -7.59 -17.54 3.46
N ASP A 261 -7.82 -17.69 4.75
CA ASP A 261 -9.10 -18.10 5.34
C ASP A 261 -9.28 -17.54 6.76
N MET A 262 -10.41 -17.85 7.39
CA MET A 262 -10.70 -17.41 8.76
C MET A 262 -9.79 -18.08 9.82
N GLN A 263 -9.16 -19.21 9.52
CA GLN A 263 -8.23 -19.86 10.45
C GLN A 263 -6.96 -19.03 10.56
N ASP A 264 -6.44 -18.50 9.45
CA ASP A 264 -5.31 -17.57 9.45
C ASP A 264 -5.59 -16.29 10.23
N VAL A 265 -6.78 -15.70 10.03
CA VAL A 265 -7.22 -14.52 10.79
C VAL A 265 -7.22 -14.82 12.29
N THR A 266 -7.81 -15.96 12.66
CA THR A 266 -7.93 -16.38 14.06
C THR A 266 -6.56 -16.66 14.67
N LYS A 267 -5.68 -17.37 13.96
CA LYS A 267 -4.31 -17.69 14.36
C LYS A 267 -3.53 -16.43 14.73
N VAL A 268 -3.54 -15.43 13.86
CA VAL A 268 -2.82 -14.17 14.09
C VAL A 268 -3.45 -13.38 15.24
N PHE A 269 -4.77 -13.21 15.28
CA PHE A 269 -5.39 -12.44 16.37
C PHE A 269 -5.29 -13.11 17.74
N MET A 270 -5.45 -14.44 17.84
CA MET A 270 -5.24 -15.17 19.10
C MET A 270 -3.80 -15.03 19.59
N GLY A 271 -2.83 -15.10 18.67
CA GLY A 271 -1.43 -14.82 18.98
C GLY A 271 -1.23 -13.39 19.49
N MET A 272 -1.76 -12.38 18.80
CA MET A 272 -1.64 -10.96 19.21
C MET A 272 -2.29 -10.67 20.57
N LEU A 273 -3.32 -11.43 20.96
CA LEU A 273 -3.96 -11.37 22.28
C LEU A 273 -3.20 -12.15 23.37
N GLY A 274 -2.14 -12.89 23.00
CA GLY A 274 -1.32 -13.68 23.93
C GLY A 274 -1.91 -15.04 24.29
N MET A 275 -2.96 -15.50 23.60
CA MET A 275 -3.64 -16.76 23.91
C MET A 275 -2.77 -18.00 23.65
N ASN A 276 -1.77 -17.87 22.77
CA ASN A 276 -0.79 -18.91 22.46
C ASN A 276 0.51 -18.76 23.28
N GLY A 277 0.46 -18.01 24.38
CA GLY A 277 1.60 -17.78 25.26
C GLY A 277 2.52 -16.64 24.80
N LEU A 278 3.34 -16.19 25.75
CA LEU A 278 4.35 -15.17 25.58
C LEU A 278 5.71 -15.80 25.78
N ILE A 279 6.58 -15.75 24.77
CA ILE A 279 7.93 -16.31 24.83
C ILE A 279 8.93 -15.16 24.75
N LEU A 280 9.84 -15.07 25.72
CA LEU A 280 10.94 -14.10 25.74
C LEU A 280 12.26 -14.76 25.29
N PRO A 281 13.23 -13.98 24.78
CA PRO A 281 14.59 -14.48 24.52
C PRO A 281 15.21 -15.11 25.77
N SER A 282 15.92 -16.24 25.62
CA SER A 282 16.57 -16.93 26.75
C SER A 282 17.51 -16.05 27.57
N ARG A 283 18.13 -15.04 26.95
CA ARG A 283 19.01 -14.06 27.63
C ARG A 283 18.29 -13.21 28.66
N MET A 284 16.97 -13.06 28.55
CA MET A 284 16.15 -12.29 29.48
C MET A 284 15.75 -13.11 30.72
N MET A 285 16.08 -14.40 30.77
CA MET A 285 15.71 -15.27 31.88
C MET A 285 16.35 -14.86 33.21
N GLU A 286 17.58 -14.34 33.18
CA GLU A 286 18.26 -13.86 34.40
C GLU A 286 17.54 -12.66 35.03
N THR A 287 16.99 -11.77 34.21
CA THR A 287 16.30 -10.54 34.66
C THR A 287 14.82 -10.75 34.94
N PHE A 288 14.15 -11.56 34.12
CA PHE A 288 12.69 -11.71 34.12
C PHE A 288 12.22 -13.12 34.47
N GLY A 289 13.09 -14.00 34.97
CA GLY A 289 12.78 -15.40 35.24
C GLY A 289 11.62 -15.62 36.21
N TYR A 290 11.31 -14.65 37.07
CA TYR A 290 10.13 -14.69 37.95
C TYR A 290 8.80 -14.78 37.18
N LEU A 291 8.73 -14.28 35.95
CA LEU A 291 7.54 -14.36 35.09
C LEU A 291 7.25 -15.78 34.60
N LYS A 292 8.18 -16.74 34.75
CA LYS A 292 7.91 -18.13 34.41
C LYS A 292 6.77 -18.73 35.24
N ALA A 293 6.58 -18.25 36.47
CA ALA A 293 5.45 -18.63 37.32
C ALA A 293 4.10 -18.14 36.76
N GLU A 294 4.11 -17.05 35.98
CA GLU A 294 2.94 -16.46 35.32
C GLU A 294 2.69 -17.04 33.91
N GLY A 295 3.40 -18.12 33.54
CA GLY A 295 3.24 -18.79 32.24
C GLY A 295 4.07 -18.18 31.09
N VAL A 296 5.02 -17.27 31.38
CA VAL A 296 5.94 -16.75 30.36
C VAL A 296 7.04 -17.76 30.02
N GLY A 297 7.12 -18.14 28.74
CA GLY A 297 8.18 -18.98 28.21
C GLY A 297 9.49 -18.21 27.98
N PHE A 298 10.61 -18.91 28.01
CA PHE A 298 11.92 -18.37 27.63
C PHE A 298 12.58 -19.30 26.61
N GLY A 299 12.99 -18.77 25.46
CA GLY A 299 13.46 -19.62 24.37
C GLY A 299 13.63 -18.87 23.03
N PRO A 300 13.64 -19.62 21.91
CA PRO A 300 13.70 -19.07 20.57
C PRO A 300 12.36 -18.42 20.17
N TRP A 301 12.11 -17.24 20.73
CA TRP A 301 10.85 -16.50 20.70
C TRP A 301 10.29 -16.06 19.33
N LEU A 302 11.06 -16.21 18.23
CA LEU A 302 10.65 -15.85 16.86
C LEU A 302 10.86 -16.99 15.85
N GLU A 303 11.19 -18.19 16.31
CA GLU A 303 11.52 -19.31 15.44
C GLU A 303 10.36 -19.72 14.53
N GLY A 304 9.12 -19.63 15.02
CA GLY A 304 7.92 -19.99 14.27
C GLY A 304 7.74 -19.17 12.98
N ILE A 305 8.37 -17.99 12.88
CA ILE A 305 8.29 -17.12 11.71
C ILE A 305 9.64 -16.94 10.99
N ASN A 306 10.60 -17.83 11.24
CA ASN A 306 11.98 -17.72 10.75
C ASN A 306 12.63 -16.37 11.14
N GLY A 307 12.21 -15.80 12.27
CA GLY A 307 12.69 -14.54 12.78
C GLY A 307 13.92 -14.71 13.67
N ASN A 308 14.69 -13.63 13.82
CA ASN A 308 15.81 -13.55 14.75
C ASN A 308 15.87 -12.15 15.37
N GLY A 309 16.91 -11.87 16.17
CA GLY A 309 17.07 -10.58 16.85
C GLY A 309 17.14 -9.35 15.92
N LEU A 310 17.34 -9.53 14.61
CA LEU A 310 17.30 -8.44 13.62
C LEU A 310 15.88 -8.02 13.26
N LEU A 311 14.87 -8.90 13.38
CA LEU A 311 13.50 -8.60 12.98
C LEU A 311 12.90 -7.40 13.76
N PRO A 312 12.98 -7.35 15.10
CA PRO A 312 12.51 -6.18 15.86
C PRO A 312 13.23 -4.88 15.43
N LEU A 313 14.53 -4.97 15.15
CA LEU A 313 15.32 -3.82 14.69
C LEU A 313 14.91 -3.38 13.29
N ALA A 314 14.62 -4.30 12.38
CA ALA A 314 14.15 -4.02 11.03
C ALA A 314 12.76 -3.34 11.06
N ILE A 315 11.86 -3.82 11.92
CA ILE A 315 10.53 -3.22 12.12
C ILE A 315 10.64 -1.81 12.71
N LEU A 316 11.47 -1.62 13.73
CA LEU A 316 11.73 -0.31 14.33
C LEU A 316 12.34 0.66 13.30
N PHE A 317 13.30 0.18 12.50
CA PHE A 317 13.92 0.95 11.43
C PHE A 317 12.87 1.37 10.38
N ALA A 318 12.05 0.43 9.89
CA ALA A 318 11.01 0.73 8.92
C ALA A 318 9.96 1.71 9.47
N LEU A 319 9.51 1.52 10.72
CA LEU A 319 8.57 2.43 11.36
C LEU A 319 9.16 3.84 11.48
N THR A 320 10.40 3.94 11.98
CA THR A 320 11.10 5.23 12.11
C THR A 320 11.28 5.90 10.76
N MET A 321 11.69 5.15 9.74
CA MET A 321 11.86 5.66 8.38
C MET A 321 10.53 6.19 7.82
N VAL A 322 9.45 5.41 7.92
CA VAL A 322 8.14 5.81 7.38
C VAL A 322 7.55 7.02 8.11
N LEU A 323 7.81 7.18 9.42
CA LEU A 323 7.27 8.29 10.20
C LEU A 323 8.11 9.58 10.07
N THR A 324 9.44 9.47 9.98
CA THR A 324 10.33 10.64 10.05
C THR A 324 10.77 11.15 8.68
N GLN A 325 10.97 10.26 7.71
CA GLN A 325 11.55 10.64 6.41
C GLN A 325 10.50 11.20 5.46
N LYS A 326 10.96 11.93 4.46
CA LYS A 326 10.15 12.35 3.31
C LYS A 326 9.91 11.16 2.40
N ASN A 327 8.70 11.02 1.88
CA ASN A 327 8.37 9.97 0.92
C ASN A 327 8.75 10.37 -0.53
N SER A 328 8.71 9.41 -1.45
CA SER A 328 9.03 9.59 -2.86
C SER A 328 8.19 10.67 -3.55
N THR A 329 6.89 10.76 -3.24
CA THR A 329 5.97 11.77 -3.77
C THR A 329 6.34 13.18 -3.29
N GLU A 330 6.65 13.35 -2.00
CA GLU A 330 7.11 14.63 -1.44
C GLU A 330 8.44 15.06 -2.10
N MET A 331 9.36 14.11 -2.32
CA MET A 331 10.63 14.37 -3.00
C MET A 331 10.45 14.73 -4.48
N TRP A 332 9.53 14.06 -5.17
CA TRP A 332 9.16 14.38 -6.54
C TRP A 332 8.57 15.79 -6.64
N GLN A 333 7.59 16.12 -5.79
CA GLN A 333 6.90 17.42 -5.82
C GLN A 333 7.80 18.61 -5.45
N MET A 334 8.96 18.37 -4.84
CA MET A 334 10.01 19.39 -4.62
C MET A 334 10.72 19.83 -5.91
N GLU A 335 10.06 19.75 -7.07
CA GLU A 335 10.56 19.96 -8.43
C GLU A 335 11.34 21.25 -8.71
N GLY A 336 11.23 22.27 -7.83
CA GLY A 336 12.00 23.51 -7.89
C GLY A 336 13.37 23.46 -7.18
N SER A 337 13.58 22.51 -6.25
CA SER A 337 14.81 22.39 -5.47
C SER A 337 15.81 21.39 -6.06
N TRP A 338 15.49 20.70 -7.17
CA TRP A 338 16.36 19.70 -7.77
C TRP A 338 17.70 20.25 -8.27
N LYS A 339 17.80 21.56 -8.54
CA LYS A 339 19.09 22.22 -8.78
C LYS A 339 20.03 22.17 -7.56
N ARG A 340 19.51 21.95 -6.34
CA ARG A 340 20.26 21.74 -5.09
C ARG A 340 20.46 20.26 -4.74
N LEU A 341 19.81 19.34 -5.45
CA LEU A 341 20.04 17.89 -5.31
C LEU A 341 21.34 17.57 -6.05
N GLY A 342 22.47 17.90 -5.43
CA GLY A 342 23.80 17.72 -5.98
C GLY A 342 24.19 16.25 -6.17
N TYR A 343 25.45 16.02 -6.50
CA TYR A 343 26.02 14.70 -6.78
C TYR A 343 25.75 13.64 -5.71
N GLY A 344 25.60 14.02 -4.44
CA GLY A 344 25.32 13.09 -3.33
C GLY A 344 24.00 12.32 -3.45
N TRP A 345 22.96 12.91 -4.05
CA TRP A 345 21.71 12.18 -4.29
C TRP A 345 21.85 11.23 -5.47
N ALA A 346 22.48 11.67 -6.56
CA ALA A 346 22.76 10.83 -7.72
C ALA A 346 23.61 9.61 -7.35
N THR A 347 24.64 9.78 -6.51
CA THR A 347 25.46 8.67 -6.01
C THR A 347 24.66 7.74 -5.11
N MET A 348 23.85 8.27 -4.19
CA MET A 348 22.99 7.44 -3.34
C MET A 348 22.01 6.60 -4.17
N ILE A 349 21.37 7.17 -5.18
CA ILE A 349 20.44 6.46 -6.09
C ILE A 349 21.20 5.40 -6.88
N GLY A 350 22.37 5.74 -7.43
CA GLY A 350 23.22 4.81 -8.15
C GLY A 350 23.64 3.62 -7.28
N LEU A 351 23.99 3.86 -6.01
CA LEU A 351 24.29 2.81 -5.04
C LEU A 351 23.05 1.97 -4.71
N MET A 352 21.92 2.61 -4.44
CA MET A 352 20.65 1.91 -4.15
C MET A 352 20.20 1.03 -5.32
N ALA A 353 20.28 1.53 -6.54
CA ALA A 353 19.98 0.77 -7.75
C ALA A 353 20.97 -0.39 -7.95
N SER A 354 22.28 -0.15 -7.75
CA SER A 354 23.31 -1.19 -7.84
C SER A 354 23.13 -2.29 -6.80
N LEU A 355 22.86 -1.92 -5.54
CA LEU A 355 22.56 -2.85 -4.45
C LEU A 355 21.28 -3.64 -4.72
N SER A 356 20.24 -2.99 -5.25
CA SER A 356 19.00 -3.67 -5.65
C SER A 356 19.27 -4.68 -6.77
N GLY A 357 20.08 -4.31 -7.77
CA GLY A 357 20.49 -5.21 -8.84
C GLY A 357 21.28 -6.42 -8.31
N LEU A 358 22.28 -6.19 -7.46
CA LEU A 358 23.06 -7.26 -6.82
C LEU A 358 22.19 -8.17 -5.95
N TYR A 359 21.26 -7.60 -5.19
CA TYR A 359 20.30 -8.38 -4.41
C TYR A 359 19.45 -9.26 -5.32
N MET A 360 18.86 -8.72 -6.39
CA MET A 360 18.08 -9.51 -7.36
C MET A 360 18.86 -10.70 -7.96
N PHE A 361 20.17 -10.58 -8.17
CA PHE A 361 21.00 -11.69 -8.64
C PHE A 361 21.34 -12.73 -7.56
N SER A 362 21.23 -12.37 -6.27
CA SER A 362 21.61 -13.23 -5.15
C SER A 362 20.44 -13.92 -4.45
N THR A 363 19.21 -13.41 -4.61
CA THR A 363 17.99 -14.00 -4.05
C THR A 363 17.11 -14.59 -5.14
N SER A 364 16.58 -15.79 -4.88
CA SER A 364 15.54 -16.43 -5.69
C SER A 364 14.11 -16.07 -5.24
N TYR A 365 13.97 -15.40 -4.09
CA TYR A 365 12.66 -14.98 -3.57
C TYR A 365 12.29 -13.59 -4.12
N SER A 366 11.28 -13.55 -4.97
CA SER A 366 10.60 -12.32 -5.38
C SER A 366 9.12 -12.59 -5.52
N GLU A 367 8.30 -11.86 -4.78
CA GLU A 367 6.84 -12.05 -4.75
C GLU A 367 6.18 -10.69 -4.87
N PHE A 368 5.55 -10.38 -6.00
CA PHE A 368 4.69 -9.20 -6.10
C PHE A 368 3.32 -9.55 -5.54
N ILE A 369 2.90 -8.83 -4.51
CA ILE A 369 1.63 -9.10 -3.80
C ILE A 369 0.42 -9.19 -4.76
N TYR A 370 0.41 -8.39 -5.83
CA TYR A 370 -0.70 -8.34 -6.79
C TYR A 370 -0.84 -9.59 -7.70
N PHE A 371 0.17 -10.44 -7.78
CA PHE A 371 0.07 -11.68 -8.57
C PHE A 371 -0.56 -12.84 -7.80
N ASN A 372 -0.85 -12.64 -6.52
CA ASN A 372 -1.40 -13.67 -5.64
C ASN A 372 -2.92 -13.54 -5.42
N PHE A 373 -3.56 -12.53 -6.00
CA PHE A 373 -4.99 -12.24 -5.83
C PHE A 373 -5.80 -12.51 -7.10
#